data_AF-A0A0C2H3V7-F1
#
_entry.id   AF-A0A0C2H3V7-F1
#
_cell.length_a   1.000
_cell.length_b   1.000
_cell.length_c   1.000
_cell.angle_alpha   90.00
_cell.angle_beta   90.00
_cell.angle_gamma   90.00
#
_symmetry.space_group_name_H-M   'P 1'
#
loop_
_entity.id
_entity.type
_entity.pdbx_description
1 polymer ?
#
loop_
_entity_poly.entity_id
_entity_poly.type
_entity_poly.pdbx_seq_one_letter_code
_entity_poly.pdbx_strand_id
1 'polypeptide(L)'
;MEADVSLEKAAILFNYGAVLSQIAASQPLHTDEERKTSAKLFQQSAGIFAHLREVIQQTSLKPCTTDLQPDTLALLSNMMLAQAQEAVYTKAYGDKMNPNALVKIAAQTGDFYTEVNKALCVDMGKAPWKKEWLNITAGKACGYQAILQLHQAQ
;
A
#
# COMPACT_ATOMS: atom_id res chain seq x y z
N MET A 1 34.83 -10.47 -2.92
CA MET A 1 33.43 -10.11 -3.22
C MET A 1 32.97 -9.31 -2.02
N GLU A 2 33.19 -8.00 -2.03
CA GLU A 2 32.68 -7.14 -0.97
C GLU A 2 31.17 -7.11 -1.10
N ALA A 3 30.47 -7.58 -0.07
CA ALA A 3 29.06 -7.28 0.08
C ALA A 3 28.95 -5.76 0.22
N ASP A 4 28.27 -5.11 -0.72
CA ASP A 4 28.04 -3.68 -0.66
C ASP A 4 27.17 -3.39 0.57
N VAL A 5 27.74 -2.72 1.56
CA VAL A 5 27.05 -2.31 2.80
C VAL A 5 25.77 -1.54 2.50
N SER A 6 25.71 -0.85 1.37
CA SER A 6 24.54 -0.11 0.90
C SER A 6 23.42 -1.06 0.46
N LEU A 7 23.77 -2.17 -0.22
CA LEU A 7 22.81 -3.21 -0.60
C LEU A 7 22.24 -3.91 0.62
N GLU A 8 23.08 -4.24 1.61
CA GLU A 8 22.63 -4.86 2.87
C GLU A 8 21.67 -3.94 3.64
N LYS A 9 21.99 -2.63 3.71
CA LYS A 9 21.09 -1.63 4.31
C LYS A 9 19.76 -1.53 3.57
N ALA A 10 19.79 -1.56 2.23
CA ALA A 10 18.59 -1.55 1.40
C ALA A 10 17.72 -2.80 1.66
N ALA A 11 18.33 -3.98 1.74
CA ALA A 11 17.62 -5.24 2.02
C ALA A 11 16.99 -5.25 3.42
N ILE A 12 17.71 -4.79 4.44
CA ILE A 12 17.17 -4.65 5.81
C ILE A 12 15.98 -3.70 5.81
N LEU A 13 16.09 -2.56 5.14
CA LEU A 13 15.03 -1.57 5.10
C LEU A 13 13.80 -2.08 4.33
N PHE A 14 14.00 -2.78 3.21
CA PHE A 14 12.92 -3.46 2.48
C PHE A 14 12.17 -4.46 3.36
N ASN A 15 12.91 -5.34 4.04
CA ASN A 15 12.35 -6.36 4.92
C ASN A 15 11.61 -5.72 6.11
N TYR A 16 12.12 -4.62 6.64
CA TYR A 16 11.43 -3.87 7.69
C TYR A 16 10.07 -3.35 7.19
N GLY A 17 10.03 -2.72 6.01
CA GLY A 17 8.78 -2.30 5.38
C GLY A 17 7.81 -3.47 5.16
N ALA A 18 8.31 -4.61 4.69
CA ALA A 18 7.53 -5.82 4.46
C ALA A 18 6.98 -6.47 5.75
N VAL A 19 7.71 -6.40 6.86
CA VAL A 19 7.24 -6.89 8.16
C VAL A 19 6.13 -5.97 8.70
N LEU A 20 6.30 -4.65 8.59
CA LEU A 20 5.25 -3.71 9.03
C LEU A 20 3.94 -3.92 8.24
N SER A 21 4.02 -4.17 6.93
CA SER A 21 2.82 -4.45 6.13
C SER A 21 2.14 -5.77 6.52
N GLN A 22 2.92 -6.81 6.83
CA GLN A 22 2.36 -8.08 7.32
C GLN A 22 1.66 -7.93 8.68
N ILE A 23 2.27 -7.21 9.63
CA ILE A 23 1.65 -6.94 10.93
C ILE A 23 0.38 -6.09 10.77
N ALA A 24 0.40 -5.12 9.85
CA ALA A 24 -0.75 -4.27 9.55
C ALA A 24 -1.92 -5.09 8.96
N ALA A 25 -1.62 -6.01 8.04
CA ALA A 25 -2.59 -6.89 7.40
C ALA A 25 -3.12 -7.98 8.34
N SER A 26 -2.38 -8.36 9.38
CA SER A 26 -2.82 -9.34 10.38
C SER A 26 -3.71 -8.74 11.48
N GLN A 27 -3.94 -7.42 11.48
CA GLN A 27 -4.85 -6.80 12.46
C GLN A 27 -6.29 -7.25 12.20
N PRO A 28 -7.05 -7.67 13.23
CA PRO A 28 -8.46 -8.09 13.05
C PRO A 28 -9.44 -6.97 12.69
N LEU A 29 -9.06 -5.72 12.93
CA LEU A 29 -9.86 -4.50 12.66
C LEU A 29 -11.22 -4.46 13.39
N HIS A 30 -11.36 -5.17 14.51
CA HIS A 30 -12.58 -5.16 15.33
C HIS A 30 -12.61 -4.00 16.31
N THR A 31 -11.45 -3.61 16.84
CA THR A 31 -11.31 -2.50 17.80
C THR A 31 -10.84 -1.22 17.11
N ASP A 32 -10.94 -0.08 17.80
CA ASP A 32 -10.42 1.19 17.30
C ASP A 32 -8.87 1.18 17.29
N GLU A 33 -8.28 0.59 18.32
CA GLU A 33 -6.84 0.41 18.48
C GLU A 33 -6.24 -0.43 17.35
N GLU A 34 -6.87 -1.54 16.98
CA GLU A 34 -6.44 -2.38 15.85
C GLU A 34 -6.51 -1.62 14.52
N ARG A 35 -7.58 -0.86 14.29
CA ARG A 35 -7.76 -0.06 13.06
C ARG A 35 -6.73 1.06 12.96
N LYS A 36 -6.48 1.78 14.07
CA LYS A 36 -5.40 2.78 14.17
C LYS A 36 -4.02 2.16 13.95
N THR A 37 -3.76 1.00 14.55
CA THR A 37 -2.49 0.30 14.42
C THR A 37 -2.26 -0.15 12.98
N SER A 38 -3.26 -0.76 12.33
CA SER A 38 -3.20 -1.15 10.93
C SER A 38 -2.90 0.04 10.02
N ALA A 39 -3.67 1.12 10.15
CA ALA A 39 -3.46 2.35 9.35
C ALA A 39 -2.06 2.94 9.56
N LYS A 40 -1.57 2.98 10.81
CA LYS A 40 -0.23 3.50 11.15
C LYS A 40 0.87 2.66 10.53
N LEU A 41 0.81 1.33 10.68
CA LEU A 41 1.85 0.43 10.20
C LEU A 41 1.90 0.39 8.67
N PHE A 42 0.76 0.44 7.99
CA PHE A 42 0.73 0.60 6.53
C PHE A 42 1.36 1.92 6.07
N GLN A 43 1.06 3.05 6.73
CA GLN A 43 1.69 4.34 6.42
C GLN A 43 3.21 4.32 6.64
N GLN A 44 3.68 3.68 7.71
CA GLN A 44 5.11 3.51 7.96
C GLN A 44 5.76 2.63 6.87
N SER A 45 5.13 1.52 6.51
CA SER A 45 5.59 0.66 5.41
C SER A 45 5.67 1.43 4.08
N ALA A 46 4.65 2.22 3.75
CA ALA A 46 4.66 3.08 2.57
C ALA A 46 5.84 4.05 2.56
N GLY A 47 6.05 4.77 3.67
CA GLY A 47 7.16 5.71 3.82
C GLY A 47 8.52 5.05 3.69
N ILE A 48 8.67 3.82 4.21
CA ILE A 48 9.90 3.03 4.07
C ILE A 48 10.18 2.69 2.60
N PHE A 49 9.18 2.19 1.85
CA PHE A 49 9.37 1.89 0.44
C PHE A 49 9.64 3.15 -0.40
N ALA A 50 8.98 4.27 -0.08
CA ALA A 50 9.25 5.55 -0.72
C ALA A 50 10.68 6.04 -0.46
N HIS A 51 11.13 5.98 0.79
CA HIS A 51 12.50 6.36 1.16
C HIS A 51 13.54 5.44 0.50
N LEU A 52 13.28 4.13 0.49
CA LEU A 52 14.16 3.17 -0.15
C LEU A 52 14.31 3.45 -1.65
N ARG A 53 13.23 3.83 -2.34
CA ARG A 53 13.28 4.25 -3.75
C ARG A 53 14.24 5.42 -3.97
N GLU A 54 14.18 6.44 -3.13
CA GLU A 54 15.08 7.60 -3.21
C GLU A 54 16.55 7.19 -3.01
N VAL A 55 16.81 6.34 -2.01
CA VAL A 55 18.15 5.82 -1.72
C VAL A 55 18.71 5.03 -2.91
N ILE A 56 17.92 4.13 -3.50
CA ILE A 56 18.35 3.35 -4.67
C ILE A 56 18.66 4.27 -5.87
N GLN A 57 17.82 5.29 -6.12
CA GLN A 57 18.04 6.24 -7.21
C GLN A 57 19.31 7.09 -7.02
N GLN A 58 19.64 7.46 -5.77
CA GLN A 58 20.82 8.26 -5.45
C GLN A 58 22.12 7.45 -5.47
N THR A 59 22.07 6.19 -5.06
CA THR A 59 23.28 5.37 -4.82
C THR A 59 23.77 4.64 -6.08
N SER A 60 23.03 4.68 -7.20
CA SER A 60 23.36 3.98 -8.46
C SER A 60 23.74 2.50 -8.25
N LEU A 61 23.08 1.83 -7.30
CA LEU A 61 23.34 0.43 -6.94
C LEU A 61 23.15 -0.47 -8.15
N LYS A 62 24.20 -1.20 -8.56
CA LYS A 62 24.17 -2.16 -9.66
C LYS A 62 24.85 -3.49 -9.27
N PRO A 63 24.22 -4.65 -9.53
CA PRO A 63 22.85 -4.88 -9.99
C PRO A 63 21.86 -5.01 -8.82
N CYS A 64 20.78 -4.25 -8.84
CA CYS A 64 19.68 -4.35 -7.88
C CYS A 64 18.73 -5.49 -8.29
N THR A 65 18.29 -6.31 -7.34
CA THR A 65 17.24 -7.32 -7.54
C THR A 65 15.92 -6.66 -7.96
N THR A 66 15.01 -7.41 -8.58
CA THR A 66 13.77 -6.85 -9.17
C THR A 66 12.86 -6.17 -8.16
N ASP A 67 12.87 -6.62 -6.90
CA ASP A 67 12.13 -6.06 -5.76
C ASP A 67 12.63 -4.67 -5.34
N LEU A 68 13.90 -4.37 -5.56
CA LEU A 68 14.52 -3.08 -5.24
C LEU A 68 14.52 -2.10 -6.43
N GLN A 69 13.84 -2.44 -7.54
CA GLN A 69 13.68 -1.53 -8.65
C GLN A 69 12.80 -0.32 -8.23
N PRO A 70 13.14 0.90 -8.64
CA PRO A 70 12.38 2.10 -8.25
C PRO A 70 10.88 2.02 -8.54
N ASP A 71 10.49 1.40 -9.65
CA ASP A 71 9.08 1.23 -10.03
C ASP A 71 8.36 0.24 -9.10
N THR A 72 9.03 -0.87 -8.74
CA THR A 72 8.51 -1.85 -7.78
C THR A 72 8.34 -1.24 -6.39
N LEU A 73 9.31 -0.47 -5.92
CA LEU A 73 9.24 0.25 -4.64
C LEU A 73 8.14 1.31 -4.64
N ALA A 74 7.96 2.04 -5.75
CA ALA A 74 6.85 2.98 -5.90
C ALA A 74 5.49 2.28 -5.85
N LEU A 75 5.36 1.13 -6.53
CA LEU A 75 4.13 0.34 -6.52
C LEU A 75 3.81 -0.18 -5.12
N LEU A 76 4.79 -0.73 -4.41
CA LEU A 76 4.63 -1.19 -3.03
C LEU A 76 4.23 -0.05 -2.10
N SER A 77 4.89 1.11 -2.20
CA SER A 77 4.54 2.29 -1.42
C SER A 77 3.08 2.72 -1.64
N ASN A 78 2.66 2.84 -2.91
CA ASN A 78 1.28 3.21 -3.25
C ASN A 78 0.26 2.15 -2.79
N MET A 79 0.62 0.87 -2.88
CA MET A 79 -0.22 -0.21 -2.39
C MET A 79 -0.42 -0.16 -0.87
N MET A 80 0.64 0.17 -0.12
CA MET A 80 0.55 0.36 1.32
C MET A 80 -0.30 1.59 1.69
N LEU A 81 -0.21 2.68 0.93
CA LEU A 81 -1.09 3.85 1.12
C LEU A 81 -2.57 3.52 0.86
N ALA A 82 -2.87 2.73 -0.18
CA ALA A 82 -4.22 2.28 -0.47
C ALA A 82 -4.80 1.45 0.71
N GLN A 83 -4.00 0.52 1.25
CA GLN A 83 -4.40 -0.29 2.40
C GLN A 83 -4.53 0.53 3.69
N ALA A 84 -3.67 1.53 3.91
CA ALA A 84 -3.81 2.45 5.03
C ALA A 84 -5.14 3.24 4.96
N GLN A 85 -5.49 3.74 3.76
CA GLN A 85 -6.71 4.49 3.54
C GLN A 85 -7.96 3.60 3.74
N GLU A 86 -7.89 2.34 3.36
CA GLU A 86 -8.93 1.35 3.67
C GLU A 86 -9.10 1.14 5.18
N ALA A 87 -8.01 1.01 5.95
CA ALA A 87 -8.11 0.92 7.41
C ALA A 87 -8.74 2.19 8.02
N VAL A 88 -8.43 3.37 7.46
CA VAL A 88 -9.08 4.65 7.83
C VAL A 88 -10.58 4.64 7.49
N TYR A 89 -10.97 4.10 6.34
CA TYR A 89 -12.38 3.91 5.99
C TYR A 89 -13.09 3.00 7.00
N THR A 90 -12.53 1.83 7.30
CA THR A 90 -13.12 0.88 8.26
C THR A 90 -13.28 1.54 9.63
N LYS A 91 -12.31 2.38 10.03
CA LYS A 91 -12.42 3.20 11.26
C LYS A 91 -13.59 4.18 11.17
N ALA A 92 -13.58 5.06 10.17
CA ALA A 92 -14.59 6.10 9.98
C ALA A 92 -16.02 5.53 9.92
N TYR A 93 -16.19 4.38 9.26
CA TYR A 93 -17.47 3.68 9.20
C TYR A 93 -17.91 3.18 10.57
N GLY A 94 -17.04 2.52 11.33
CA GLY A 94 -17.40 2.05 12.68
C GLY A 94 -17.59 3.18 13.70
N ASP A 95 -16.95 4.34 13.51
CA ASP A 95 -17.18 5.56 14.28
C ASP A 95 -18.49 6.26 13.91
N LYS A 96 -19.21 5.77 12.89
CA LYS A 96 -20.44 6.38 12.37
C LYS A 96 -20.24 7.84 11.97
N MET A 97 -19.11 8.15 11.34
CA MET A 97 -18.88 9.48 10.77
C MET A 97 -19.99 9.85 9.77
N ASN A 98 -20.20 11.15 9.57
CA ASN A 98 -21.26 11.62 8.67
C ASN A 98 -21.07 11.08 7.23
N PRO A 99 -22.17 10.89 6.47
CA PRO A 99 -22.11 10.31 5.12
C PRO A 99 -21.16 11.05 4.18
N ASN A 100 -21.13 12.39 4.21
CA ASN A 100 -20.22 13.18 3.37
C ASN A 100 -18.73 12.88 3.62
N ALA A 101 -18.35 12.58 4.87
CA ALA A 101 -16.99 12.15 5.18
C ALA A 101 -16.72 10.74 4.63
N LEU A 102 -17.66 9.80 4.80
CA LEU A 102 -17.53 8.43 4.29
C LEU A 102 -17.44 8.38 2.76
N VAL A 103 -18.21 9.21 2.07
CA VAL A 103 -18.12 9.44 0.61
C VAL A 103 -16.69 9.83 0.23
N LYS A 104 -16.13 10.88 0.83
CA LYS A 104 -14.78 11.36 0.48
C LYS A 104 -13.70 10.32 0.75
N ILE A 105 -13.80 9.63 1.89
CA ILE A 105 -12.81 8.61 2.26
C ILE A 105 -12.91 7.40 1.32
N ALA A 106 -14.11 6.93 1.00
CA ALA A 106 -14.33 5.82 0.07
C ALA A 106 -13.85 6.16 -1.35
N ALA A 107 -14.16 7.36 -1.86
CA ALA A 107 -13.67 7.84 -3.15
C ALA A 107 -12.14 7.78 -3.21
N GLN A 108 -11.46 8.39 -2.23
CA GLN A 108 -10.01 8.42 -2.18
C GLN A 108 -9.40 7.01 -2.08
N THR A 109 -10.04 6.10 -1.35
CA THR A 109 -9.60 4.70 -1.25
C THR A 109 -9.69 3.98 -2.59
N GLY A 110 -10.81 4.17 -3.31
CA GLY A 110 -11.02 3.61 -4.64
C GLY A 110 -10.03 4.16 -5.67
N ASP A 111 -9.73 5.46 -5.60
CA ASP A 111 -8.75 6.11 -6.48
C ASP A 111 -7.33 5.56 -6.26
N PHE A 112 -6.91 5.40 -5.00
CA PHE A 112 -5.62 4.79 -4.70
C PHE A 112 -5.51 3.35 -5.23
N TYR A 113 -6.54 2.53 -5.05
CA TYR A 113 -6.53 1.17 -5.61
C TYR A 113 -6.57 1.16 -7.14
N THR A 114 -7.24 2.12 -7.78
CA THR A 114 -7.26 2.28 -9.23
C THR A 114 -5.85 2.57 -9.77
N GLU A 115 -5.12 3.50 -9.15
CA GLU A 115 -3.75 3.84 -9.55
C GLU A 115 -2.78 2.67 -9.31
N VAL A 116 -2.92 1.97 -8.18
CA VAL A 116 -2.15 0.75 -7.91
C VAL A 116 -2.43 -0.32 -8.95
N ASN A 117 -3.70 -0.54 -9.31
CA ASN A 117 -4.06 -1.55 -10.32
C ASN A 117 -3.49 -1.21 -11.70
N LYS A 118 -3.57 0.05 -12.13
CA LYS A 118 -2.97 0.52 -13.40
C LYS A 118 -1.46 0.28 -13.42
N ALA A 119 -0.76 0.67 -12.35
CA ALA A 119 0.68 0.49 -12.25
C ALA A 119 1.06 -1.00 -12.23
N LEU A 120 0.31 -1.83 -11.51
CA LEU A 120 0.50 -3.28 -11.46
C LEU A 120 0.29 -3.92 -12.85
N CYS A 121 -0.72 -3.50 -13.62
CA CYS A 121 -0.93 -3.95 -15.00
C CYS A 121 0.28 -3.68 -15.91
N VAL A 122 0.90 -2.50 -15.78
CA VAL A 122 2.08 -2.13 -16.57
C VAL A 122 3.34 -2.91 -16.14
N ASP A 123 3.43 -3.27 -14.87
CA ASP A 123 4.58 -3.98 -14.29
C ASP A 123 4.44 -5.52 -14.36
N MET A 124 3.35 -6.01 -14.97
CA MET A 124 3.12 -7.44 -15.16
C MET A 124 4.26 -8.09 -15.96
N GLY A 125 4.95 -9.05 -15.32
CA GLY A 125 6.05 -9.81 -15.93
C GLY A 125 7.45 -9.24 -15.69
N LYS A 126 7.59 -8.06 -15.06
CA LYS A 126 8.90 -7.49 -14.69
C LYS A 126 9.31 -7.84 -13.27
N ALA A 127 8.36 -7.79 -12.34
CA ALA A 127 8.53 -8.19 -10.96
C ALA A 127 7.73 -9.48 -10.66
N PRO A 128 8.00 -10.18 -9.54
CA PRO A 128 7.37 -11.45 -9.19
C PRO A 128 5.94 -11.29 -8.67
N TRP A 129 5.11 -10.53 -9.38
CA TRP A 129 3.72 -10.26 -9.01
C TRP A 129 2.83 -11.49 -9.22
N LYS A 130 2.02 -11.79 -8.22
CA LYS A 130 0.99 -12.82 -8.29
C LYS A 130 -0.23 -12.26 -9.03
N LYS A 131 -0.85 -13.05 -9.92
CA LYS A 131 -2.03 -12.62 -10.70
C LYS A 131 -3.19 -12.21 -9.80
N GLU A 132 -3.29 -12.80 -8.62
CA GLU A 132 -4.29 -12.51 -7.60
C GLU A 132 -4.24 -11.03 -7.16
N TRP A 133 -3.07 -10.39 -7.18
CA TRP A 133 -2.92 -8.99 -6.78
C TRP A 133 -3.63 -8.04 -7.74
N LEU A 134 -3.64 -8.34 -9.05
CA LEU A 134 -4.43 -7.60 -10.02
C LEU A 134 -5.92 -7.70 -9.71
N ASN A 135 -6.41 -8.92 -9.46
CA ASN A 135 -7.82 -9.15 -9.19
C ASN A 135 -8.26 -8.48 -7.87
N ILE A 136 -7.42 -8.55 -6.84
CA ILE A 136 -7.70 -7.92 -5.54
C ILE A 136 -7.73 -6.40 -5.68
N THR A 137 -6.73 -5.80 -6.33
CA THR A 137 -6.66 -4.34 -6.47
C THR A 137 -7.79 -3.80 -7.36
N ALA A 138 -8.13 -4.48 -8.46
CA ALA A 138 -9.30 -4.14 -9.28
C ALA A 138 -10.61 -4.27 -8.50
N GLY A 139 -10.79 -5.39 -7.77
CA GLY A 139 -11.97 -5.62 -6.95
C GLY A 139 -12.14 -4.57 -5.86
N LYS A 140 -11.05 -4.19 -5.16
CA LYS A 140 -11.06 -3.12 -4.16
C LYS A 140 -11.36 -1.75 -4.77
N ALA A 141 -10.78 -1.42 -5.93
CA ALA A 141 -11.08 -0.18 -6.63
C ALA A 141 -12.59 -0.06 -6.93
N CYS A 142 -13.18 -1.07 -7.58
CA CYS A 142 -14.62 -1.10 -7.87
C CYS A 142 -15.48 -1.12 -6.61
N GLY A 143 -15.08 -1.90 -5.60
CA GLY A 143 -15.81 -2.03 -4.33
C GLY A 143 -15.92 -0.70 -3.60
N TYR A 144 -14.85 0.07 -3.53
CA TYR A 144 -14.87 1.39 -2.89
C TYR A 144 -15.66 2.44 -3.68
N GLN A 145 -15.70 2.34 -5.01
CA GLN A 145 -16.59 3.16 -5.85
C GLN A 145 -18.07 2.81 -5.61
N ALA A 146 -18.40 1.53 -5.42
CA ALA A 146 -19.77 1.12 -5.07
C ALA A 146 -20.17 1.61 -3.66
N ILE A 147 -19.26 1.49 -2.69
CA ILE A 147 -19.45 2.01 -1.32
C ILE A 147 -19.67 3.52 -1.33
N LEU A 148 -18.88 4.25 -2.12
CA LEU A 148 -19.03 5.68 -2.32
C LEU A 148 -20.47 6.02 -2.77
N GLN A 149 -20.94 5.38 -3.83
CA GLN A 149 -22.28 5.62 -4.39
C GLN A 149 -23.39 5.26 -3.39
N LEU A 150 -23.20 4.20 -2.59
CA LEU A 150 -24.13 3.82 -1.53
C LEU A 150 -24.26 4.93 -0.48
N HIS A 151 -23.14 5.49 -0.01
CA HIS A 151 -23.15 6.59 0.97
C HIS A 151 -23.70 7.89 0.39
N GLN A 152 -23.57 8.12 -0.92
CA GLN A 152 -24.17 9.28 -1.59
C GLN A 152 -25.69 9.19 -1.72
N ALA A 153 -26.25 7.98 -1.74
CA ALA A 153 -27.67 7.73 -1.91
C ALA A 153 -28.46 7.75 -0.58
N GLN A 154 -27.75 7.77 0.56
CA GLN A 154 -28.32 7.85 1.92
C GLN A 154 -28.49 9.30 2.36
#